data_AF-A0A563W0I1-F1
#
_entry.id   AF-A0A563W0I1-F1
#
_cell.length_a   1.000
_cell.length_b   1.000
_cell.length_c   1.000
_cell.angle_alpha   90.00
_cell.angle_beta   90.00
_cell.angle_gamma   90.00
#
_symmetry.space_group_name_H-M   'P 1'
#
loop_
_entity.id
_entity.type
_entity.pdbx_description
1 polymer ?
#
loop_
_entity_poly.entity_id
_entity_poly.type
_entity_poly.pdbx_seq_one_letter_code
_entity_poly.pdbx_strand_id
1 'polypeptide(L)'
;MIRGIEKVAACSVLYAEETSARAVRNFTAGVGRQYIGEIGKTDNGNVVVTTHLYDGKKSLPLDIELYQHGDSLAEGKKDPEFKKKTTLAWELIDKSLRRGYRPGIVLIDSSYGNNASFLKELEERKLKYVRGIAKNRNILFKDKSGKTDSIRIDEYAQWISDEEFKEIQIPGEKPRTVWVAIIEVEISKLIGQRKIAIVMSAPAFEDAEDIDERPCGGCLR
;
A
#
# COMPACT_ATOMS: atom_id res chain seq x y z
N MET A 1 -24.01 18.67 6.47
CA MET A 1 -24.27 17.25 6.83
C MET A 1 -24.87 16.57 5.62
N ILE A 2 -24.05 15.94 4.77
CA ILE A 2 -24.55 15.29 3.55
C ILE A 2 -25.22 13.98 3.97
N ARG A 3 -26.54 14.02 4.18
CA ARG A 3 -27.39 12.84 4.33
C ARG A 3 -27.65 12.28 2.93
N GLY A 4 -26.92 11.26 2.52
CA GLY A 4 -27.13 10.64 1.20
C GLY A 4 -26.13 9.57 0.77
N ILE A 5 -25.25 9.08 1.65
CA ILE A 5 -24.41 7.93 1.35
C ILE A 5 -24.93 6.76 2.19
N GLU A 6 -26.00 6.14 1.72
CA GLU A 6 -26.35 4.80 2.18
C GLU A 6 -25.15 3.89 1.91
N LYS A 7 -24.55 3.37 3.00
CA LYS A 7 -23.70 2.18 3.07
C LYS A 7 -23.05 1.80 1.74
N VAL A 8 -21.97 2.48 1.37
CA VAL A 8 -21.26 2.19 0.12
C VAL A 8 -20.86 0.72 0.09
N ALA A 9 -21.24 0.12 -1.03
CA ALA A 9 -21.35 -1.29 -1.33
C ALA A 9 -20.09 -2.13 -1.06
N ALA A 10 -20.32 -3.44 -1.04
CA ALA A 10 -19.36 -4.55 -0.94
C ALA A 10 -18.18 -4.52 -1.95
N CYS A 11 -18.07 -3.50 -2.80
CA CYS A 11 -17.01 -3.33 -3.79
C CYS A 11 -16.33 -1.95 -3.71
N SER A 12 -16.30 -1.33 -2.53
CA SER A 12 -15.58 -0.07 -2.31
C SER A 12 -14.13 -0.30 -1.90
N VAL A 13 -13.24 0.52 -2.45
CA VAL A 13 -11.81 0.51 -2.18
C VAL A 13 -11.47 1.73 -1.33
N LEU A 14 -10.80 1.52 -0.20
CA LEU A 14 -10.23 2.61 0.58
C LEU A 14 -8.75 2.71 0.25
N TYR A 15 -8.25 3.87 -0.17
CA TYR A 15 -6.80 4.04 -0.32
C TYR A 15 -6.25 5.10 0.61
N ALA A 16 -5.03 4.88 1.10
CA ALA A 16 -4.27 5.82 1.94
C ALA A 16 -3.02 6.28 1.19
N GLU A 17 -2.87 7.58 0.99
CA GLU A 17 -1.78 8.19 0.23
C GLU A 17 -1.17 9.38 0.97
N GLU A 18 0.04 9.77 0.54
CA GLU A 18 0.74 10.96 1.01
C GLU A 18 0.81 11.98 -0.12
N THR A 19 0.39 13.21 0.16
CA THR A 19 0.64 14.34 -0.74
C THR A 19 1.60 15.30 -0.07
N SER A 20 2.66 15.69 -0.79
CA SER A 20 3.69 16.59 -0.30
C SER A 20 3.76 17.86 -1.12
N ALA A 21 3.88 19.02 -0.48
CA ALA A 21 4.05 20.30 -1.16
C ALA A 21 5.28 21.03 -0.61
N ARG A 22 6.07 21.63 -1.51
CA ARG A 22 7.26 22.40 -1.14
C ARG A 22 6.85 23.64 -0.34
N ALA A 23 7.54 23.87 0.79
CA ALA A 23 7.39 25.07 1.60
C ALA A 23 8.58 26.00 1.38
N VAL A 24 8.30 27.24 1.00
CA VAL A 24 9.33 28.28 0.82
C VAL A 24 9.70 28.94 2.17
N ARG A 25 8.82 28.83 3.18
CA ARG A 25 9.00 29.40 4.52
C ARG A 25 8.70 28.35 5.58
N ASN A 26 9.38 28.43 6.72
CA ASN A 26 9.25 27.46 7.83
C ASN A 26 8.24 27.89 8.92
N PHE A 27 7.42 28.90 8.64
CA PHE A 27 6.43 29.40 9.62
C PHE A 27 5.10 28.65 9.59
N THR A 28 4.94 27.73 8.64
CA THR A 28 3.75 26.88 8.54
C THR A 28 3.95 25.66 9.44
N ALA A 29 2.92 25.27 10.18
CA ALA A 29 2.96 24.05 10.97
C ALA A 29 3.28 22.82 10.07
N GLY A 30 4.02 21.88 10.62
CA GLY A 30 4.38 20.62 9.95
C GLY A 30 5.49 20.71 8.91
N VAL A 31 6.05 21.90 8.62
CA VAL A 31 7.15 22.05 7.68
C VAL A 31 8.40 21.35 8.21
N GLY A 32 8.98 20.47 7.40
CA GLY A 32 10.28 19.90 7.71
C GLY A 32 11.01 19.42 6.48
N ARG A 33 12.31 19.18 6.64
CA ARG A 33 13.18 18.73 5.54
C ARG A 33 12.98 17.25 5.28
N GLN A 34 12.26 16.93 4.22
CA GLN A 34 11.89 15.57 3.84
C GLN A 34 11.81 15.41 2.33
N TYR A 35 11.74 14.17 1.84
CA TYR A 35 11.56 13.92 0.41
C TYR A 35 10.18 14.43 -0.03
N ILE A 36 10.16 15.29 -1.06
CA ILE A 36 8.94 15.84 -1.65
C ILE A 36 8.78 15.23 -3.04
N GLY A 37 7.78 14.36 -3.19
CA GLY A 37 7.58 13.58 -4.42
C GLY A 37 7.37 14.46 -5.65
N GLU A 38 6.63 15.57 -5.49
CA GLU A 38 6.33 16.53 -6.57
C GLU A 38 7.59 17.08 -7.26
N ILE A 39 8.67 17.29 -6.50
CA ILE A 39 9.93 17.86 -7.00
C ILE A 39 11.06 16.83 -7.06
N GLY A 40 10.78 15.57 -6.71
CA GLY A 40 11.72 14.44 -6.78
C GLY A 40 12.95 14.55 -5.87
N LYS A 41 12.94 15.41 -4.84
CA LYS A 41 14.11 15.66 -3.98
C LYS A 41 13.74 16.00 -2.54
N THR A 42 14.74 15.93 -1.66
CA THR A 42 14.62 16.36 -0.27
C THR A 42 14.67 17.89 -0.16
N ASP A 43 13.60 18.49 0.34
CA ASP A 43 13.48 19.92 0.61
C ASP A 43 12.56 20.16 1.81
N ASN A 44 12.40 21.40 2.23
CA ASN A 44 11.38 21.76 3.21
C ASN A 44 10.00 21.65 2.56
N GLY A 45 9.09 20.97 3.25
CA GLY A 45 7.72 20.84 2.78
C GLY A 45 6.79 20.24 3.81
N ASN A 46 5.51 20.37 3.50
CA ASN A 46 4.42 19.79 4.27
C ASN A 46 4.01 18.48 3.61
N VAL A 47 3.58 17.53 4.43
CA VAL A 47 2.97 16.29 3.97
C VAL A 47 1.62 16.17 4.63
N VAL A 48 0.62 15.80 3.84
CA VAL A 48 -0.69 15.39 4.33
C VAL A 48 -0.90 13.92 4.03
N VAL A 49 -1.55 13.24 4.96
CA VAL A 49 -2.04 11.87 4.76
C VAL A 49 -3.52 11.97 4.45
N THR A 50 -3.97 11.36 3.36
CA THR A 50 -5.39 11.35 2.97
C THR A 50 -5.92 9.93 2.91
N THR A 51 -7.23 9.80 3.08
CA THR A 51 -7.95 8.58 2.75
C THR A 51 -9.09 8.87 1.80
N HIS A 52 -9.31 7.97 0.86
CA HIS A 52 -10.26 8.15 -0.22
C HIS A 52 -11.06 6.88 -0.45
N LEU A 53 -12.37 7.05 -0.70
CA LEU A 53 -13.26 5.96 -1.07
C LEU A 53 -13.41 5.94 -2.59
N TYR A 54 -13.14 4.80 -3.20
CA TYR A 54 -13.32 4.57 -4.62
C TYR A 54 -14.42 3.53 -4.85
N ASP A 55 -15.39 3.87 -5.71
CA ASP A 55 -16.56 3.04 -6.01
C ASP A 55 -16.45 2.25 -7.33
N GLY A 56 -15.28 2.26 -7.96
CA GLY A 56 -15.07 1.69 -9.30
C GLY A 56 -15.20 2.70 -10.44
N LYS A 57 -15.65 3.93 -10.17
CA LYS A 57 -15.79 5.01 -11.17
C LYS A 57 -15.22 6.33 -10.70
N LYS A 58 -15.43 6.68 -9.43
CA LYS A 58 -15.06 7.97 -8.83
C LYS A 58 -14.33 7.76 -7.52
N SER A 59 -13.37 8.64 -7.25
CA SER A 59 -12.70 8.77 -5.95
C SER A 59 -13.34 9.91 -5.16
N LEU A 60 -13.67 9.65 -3.90
CA LEU A 60 -14.17 10.62 -2.94
C LEU A 60 -13.17 10.75 -1.77
N PRO A 61 -12.53 11.91 -1.58
CA PRO A 61 -11.74 12.16 -0.39
C PRO A 61 -12.62 12.06 0.87
N LEU A 62 -12.21 11.25 1.84
CA LEU A 62 -12.93 11.05 3.10
C LEU A 62 -12.36 11.89 4.24
N ASP A 63 -11.04 11.81 4.41
CA ASP A 63 -10.33 12.50 5.49
C ASP A 63 -8.91 12.88 5.06
N ILE A 64 -8.39 13.91 5.71
CA ILE A 64 -7.06 14.48 5.51
C ILE A 64 -6.49 14.82 6.90
N GLU A 65 -5.22 14.52 7.12
CA GLU A 65 -4.48 14.94 8.32
C GLU A 65 -3.10 15.47 7.94
N LEU A 66 -2.69 16.55 8.60
CA LEU A 66 -1.35 17.11 8.43
C LEU A 66 -0.33 16.26 9.19
N TYR A 67 0.72 15.83 8.51
CA TYR A 67 1.88 15.24 9.17
C TYR A 67 2.76 16.34 9.77
N GLN A 68 2.84 16.37 11.10
CA GLN A 68 3.73 17.25 11.84
C GLN A 68 5.16 16.68 11.81
N HIS A 69 6.04 17.27 10.99
CA HIS A 69 7.44 16.85 10.98
C HIS A 69 8.07 17.12 12.35
N GLY A 70 8.91 16.21 12.86
CA GLY A 70 9.51 16.34 14.19
C GLY A 70 10.21 17.70 14.38
N ASP A 71 10.98 18.16 13.40
CA ASP A 71 11.69 19.45 13.46
C ASP A 71 10.76 20.69 13.55
N SER A 72 9.45 20.52 13.29
CA SER A 72 8.46 21.59 13.44
C SER A 72 7.82 21.65 14.85
N LEU A 73 8.09 20.65 15.69
CA LEU A 73 7.52 20.50 17.04
C LEU A 73 8.54 20.88 18.11
N ALA A 74 8.06 21.36 19.26
CA ALA A 74 8.90 21.87 20.34
C ALA A 74 9.84 20.81 20.92
N GLU A 75 9.33 19.58 21.10
CA GLU A 75 10.10 18.46 21.64
C GLU A 75 10.56 17.46 20.54
N GLY A 76 10.48 17.86 19.27
CA GLY A 76 10.90 17.02 18.17
C GLY A 76 10.03 15.76 18.04
N LYS A 77 10.68 14.60 17.82
CA LYS A 77 9.98 13.30 17.74
C LYS A 77 9.48 12.75 19.09
N LYS A 78 9.83 13.41 20.20
CA LYS A 78 9.34 13.04 21.54
C LYS A 78 8.06 13.79 21.92
N ASP A 79 7.73 14.81 21.15
CA ASP A 79 6.54 15.62 21.34
C ASP A 79 5.27 14.74 21.30
N PRO A 80 4.33 14.91 22.25
CA PRO A 80 3.08 14.16 22.26
C PRO A 80 2.24 14.31 20.97
N GLU A 81 2.39 15.43 20.25
CA GLU A 81 1.71 15.66 18.97
C GLU A 81 2.40 14.95 17.80
N PHE A 82 3.63 14.46 17.98
CA PHE A 82 4.35 13.76 16.92
C PHE A 82 3.73 12.38 16.66
N LYS A 83 3.10 12.24 15.49
CA LYS A 83 2.59 10.95 14.99
C LYS A 83 3.33 10.55 13.73
N LYS A 84 3.75 9.29 13.65
CA LYS A 84 4.28 8.72 12.40
C LYS A 84 3.18 8.73 11.33
N LYS A 85 3.58 8.89 10.07
CA LYS A 85 2.64 8.87 8.94
C LYS A 85 1.80 7.58 8.88
N THR A 86 2.40 6.43 9.20
CA THR A 86 1.67 5.15 9.33
C THR A 86 0.60 5.17 10.41
N THR A 87 0.86 5.88 11.52
CA THR A 87 -0.12 6.05 12.60
C THR A 87 -1.27 6.92 12.15
N LEU A 88 -0.98 8.03 11.44
CA LEU A 88 -2.02 8.89 10.85
C LEU A 88 -2.87 8.13 9.83
N ALA A 89 -2.25 7.40 8.90
CA ALA A 89 -2.96 6.59 7.90
C ALA A 89 -3.89 5.57 8.57
N TRP A 90 -3.41 4.91 9.63
CA TRP A 90 -4.21 3.97 10.40
C TRP A 90 -5.39 4.67 11.11
N GLU A 91 -5.15 5.80 11.78
CA GLU A 91 -6.20 6.57 12.46
C GLU A 91 -7.30 7.05 11.48
N LEU A 92 -6.92 7.41 10.25
CA LEU A 92 -7.87 7.78 9.21
C LEU A 92 -8.71 6.59 8.72
N ILE A 93 -8.07 5.43 8.52
CA ILE A 93 -8.79 4.19 8.20
C ILE A 93 -9.77 3.85 9.33
N ASP A 94 -9.33 3.87 10.58
CA ASP A 94 -10.17 3.62 11.74
C ASP A 94 -11.36 4.58 11.84
N LYS A 95 -11.12 5.87 11.61
CA LYS A 95 -12.16 6.91 11.57
C LYS A 95 -13.21 6.60 10.50
N SER A 96 -12.78 6.16 9.32
CA SER A 96 -13.68 5.70 8.25
C SER A 96 -14.52 4.50 8.70
N LEU A 97 -13.91 3.50 9.33
CA LEU A 97 -14.62 2.33 9.87
C LEU A 97 -15.61 2.71 10.98
N ARG A 98 -15.25 3.61 11.88
CA ARG A 98 -16.14 4.13 12.95
C ARG A 98 -17.34 4.89 12.39
N ARG A 99 -17.20 5.56 11.24
CA ARG A 99 -18.33 6.18 10.52
C ARG A 99 -19.26 5.15 9.84
N GLY A 100 -18.91 3.87 9.85
CA GLY A 100 -19.73 2.79 9.30
C GLY A 100 -19.35 2.37 7.87
N TYR A 101 -18.30 2.95 7.27
CA TYR A 101 -17.80 2.49 5.98
C TYR A 101 -17.19 1.08 6.14
N ARG A 102 -17.42 0.22 5.14
CA ARG A 102 -16.95 -1.18 5.13
C ARG A 102 -16.33 -1.47 3.76
N PRO A 103 -15.10 -0.97 3.50
CA PRO A 103 -14.44 -1.22 2.23
C PRO A 103 -14.22 -2.72 2.05
N GLY A 104 -14.43 -3.19 0.82
CA GLY A 104 -14.13 -4.58 0.44
C GLY A 104 -12.62 -4.85 0.41
N ILE A 105 -11.82 -3.80 0.15
CA ILE A 105 -10.36 -3.86 0.13
C ILE A 105 -9.74 -2.49 0.45
N VAL A 106 -8.57 -2.51 1.08
CA VAL A 106 -7.76 -1.32 1.34
C VAL A 106 -6.55 -1.32 0.40
N LEU A 107 -6.38 -0.31 -0.44
CA LEU A 107 -5.14 -0.10 -1.20
C LEU A 107 -4.17 0.75 -0.38
N ILE A 108 -2.93 0.30 -0.31
CA ILE A 108 -1.91 0.89 0.53
C ILE A 108 -0.77 1.35 -0.36
N ASP A 109 -0.37 2.62 -0.22
CA ASP A 109 0.82 3.13 -0.86
C ASP A 109 2.07 2.32 -0.46
N SER A 110 3.01 2.19 -1.39
CA SER A 110 4.26 1.43 -1.21
C SER A 110 5.06 1.86 0.03
N SER A 111 5.00 3.14 0.40
CA SER A 111 5.67 3.71 1.58
C SER A 111 5.16 3.13 2.91
N TYR A 112 3.87 2.80 2.98
CA TYR A 112 3.25 2.16 4.14
C TYR A 112 3.39 0.64 4.12
N GLY A 113 3.43 0.04 2.92
CA GLY A 113 3.43 -1.40 2.74
C GLY A 113 4.56 -2.15 3.45
N ASN A 114 5.71 -1.51 3.66
CA ASN A 114 6.86 -2.12 4.34
C ASN A 114 6.82 -2.06 5.87
N ASN A 115 5.79 -1.44 6.46
CA ASN A 115 5.65 -1.31 7.90
C ASN A 115 4.86 -2.48 8.51
N ALA A 116 5.54 -3.39 9.20
CA ALA A 116 4.91 -4.58 9.78
C ALA A 116 3.82 -4.25 10.82
N SER A 117 4.01 -3.22 11.65
CA SER A 117 2.99 -2.81 12.62
C SER A 117 1.72 -2.28 11.95
N PHE A 118 1.85 -1.54 10.84
CA PHE A 118 0.69 -1.05 10.09
C PHE A 118 -0.12 -2.21 9.48
N LEU A 119 0.56 -3.21 8.91
CA LEU A 119 -0.12 -4.40 8.39
C LEU A 119 -0.82 -5.21 9.48
N LYS A 120 -0.19 -5.33 10.65
CA LYS A 120 -0.78 -6.02 11.81
C LYS A 120 -2.11 -5.38 12.23
N GLU A 121 -2.19 -4.05 12.27
CA GLU A 121 -3.44 -3.34 12.60
C GLU A 121 -4.57 -3.62 11.60
N LEU A 122 -4.25 -3.75 10.30
CA LEU A 122 -5.23 -4.11 9.27
C LEU A 122 -5.70 -5.56 9.43
N GLU A 123 -4.78 -6.48 9.69
CA GLU A 123 -5.04 -7.91 9.85
C GLU A 123 -5.86 -8.21 11.12
N GLU A 124 -5.55 -7.56 12.24
CA GLU A 124 -6.31 -7.67 13.50
C GLU A 124 -7.77 -7.26 13.33
N ARG A 125 -8.06 -6.35 12.40
CA ARG A 125 -9.42 -5.90 12.06
C ARG A 125 -10.03 -6.64 10.89
N LYS A 126 -9.36 -7.70 10.41
CA LYS A 126 -9.81 -8.57 9.31
C LYS A 126 -10.08 -7.79 8.02
N LEU A 127 -9.36 -6.69 7.81
CA LEU A 127 -9.45 -5.92 6.58
C LEU A 127 -8.65 -6.61 5.47
N LYS A 128 -9.26 -6.73 4.30
CA LYS A 128 -8.53 -7.16 3.11
C LYS A 128 -7.72 -5.99 2.58
N TYR A 129 -6.51 -6.23 2.11
CA TYR A 129 -5.68 -5.16 1.60
C TYR A 129 -4.83 -5.59 0.40
N VAL A 130 -4.45 -4.61 -0.41
CA VAL A 130 -3.42 -4.72 -1.44
C VAL A 130 -2.38 -3.64 -1.23
N ARG A 131 -1.10 -4.02 -1.33
CA ARG A 131 0.05 -3.11 -1.26
C ARG A 131 1.04 -3.47 -2.36
N GLY A 132 2.05 -2.63 -2.58
CA GLY A 132 3.26 -3.06 -3.27
C GLY A 132 4.22 -3.81 -2.34
N ILE A 133 4.99 -4.75 -2.90
CA ILE A 133 6.19 -5.31 -2.28
C ILE A 133 7.42 -4.88 -3.09
N ALA A 134 8.52 -4.62 -2.40
CA ALA A 134 9.79 -4.38 -3.06
C ALA A 134 10.37 -5.70 -3.58
N LYS A 135 10.82 -5.71 -4.84
CA LYS A 135 11.36 -6.88 -5.53
C LYS A 135 12.48 -7.65 -4.81
N ASN A 136 13.25 -6.94 -3.99
CA ASN A 136 14.35 -7.51 -3.19
C ASN A 136 13.89 -8.08 -1.84
N ARG A 137 12.58 -8.22 -1.60
CA ARG A 137 12.06 -8.78 -0.35
C ARG A 137 12.22 -10.30 -0.37
N ASN A 138 12.63 -10.86 0.77
CA ASN A 138 12.68 -12.31 0.93
C ASN A 138 11.31 -12.89 1.28
N ILE A 139 10.95 -13.96 0.57
CA ILE A 139 9.82 -14.84 0.85
C ILE A 139 10.33 -16.20 1.31
N LEU A 140 9.54 -16.81 2.17
CA LEU A 140 9.67 -18.19 2.60
C LEU A 140 8.67 -19.02 1.81
N PHE A 141 9.18 -20.01 1.10
CA PHE A 141 8.37 -20.98 0.36
C PHE A 141 8.72 -22.39 0.82
N LYS A 142 7.80 -23.32 0.58
CA LYS A 142 8.05 -24.74 0.80
C LYS A 142 8.42 -25.36 -0.54
N ASP A 143 9.59 -25.97 -0.60
CA ASP A 143 10.00 -26.72 -1.79
C ASP A 143 9.16 -28.01 -1.95
N LYS A 144 9.36 -28.73 -3.05
CA LYS A 144 8.68 -30.02 -3.31
C LYS A 144 9.01 -31.09 -2.25
N SER A 145 10.10 -30.91 -1.51
CA SER A 145 10.56 -31.78 -0.43
C SER A 145 9.93 -31.43 0.94
N GLY A 146 9.14 -30.36 1.01
CA GLY A 146 8.53 -29.85 2.24
C GLY A 146 9.48 -29.01 3.12
N LYS A 147 10.71 -28.77 2.67
CA LYS A 147 11.69 -27.92 3.36
C LYS A 147 11.34 -26.45 3.13
N THR A 148 11.46 -25.66 4.19
CA THR A 148 11.32 -24.21 4.10
C THR A 148 12.66 -23.60 3.68
N ASP A 149 12.68 -22.94 2.53
CA ASP A 149 13.81 -22.17 2.05
C ASP A 149 13.40 -20.70 1.86
N SER A 150 14.40 -19.81 1.79
CA SER A 150 14.21 -18.37 1.62
C SER A 150 14.82 -17.92 0.30
N ILE A 151 14.09 -17.11 -0.46
CA ILE A 151 14.51 -16.56 -1.76
C ILE A 151 13.95 -15.15 -1.91
N ARG A 152 14.59 -14.31 -2.73
CA ARG A 152 14.04 -13.01 -3.08
C ARG A 152 12.88 -13.16 -4.06
N ILE A 153 11.91 -12.24 -4.04
CA ILE A 153 10.75 -12.36 -4.93
C ILE A 153 11.16 -12.21 -6.40
N ASP A 154 12.09 -11.31 -6.73
CA ASP A 154 12.60 -11.19 -8.11
C ASP A 154 13.28 -12.48 -8.61
N GLU A 155 14.09 -13.11 -7.77
CA GLU A 155 14.71 -14.41 -8.08
C GLU A 155 13.66 -15.53 -8.18
N TYR A 156 12.64 -15.51 -7.32
CA TYR A 156 11.54 -16.47 -7.38
C TYR A 156 10.69 -16.29 -8.64
N ALA A 157 10.45 -15.06 -9.07
CA ALA A 157 9.72 -14.75 -10.30
C ALA A 157 10.44 -15.27 -11.55
N GLN A 158 11.78 -15.28 -11.54
CA GLN A 158 12.59 -15.92 -12.60
C GLN A 158 12.58 -17.45 -12.53
N TRP A 159 12.35 -18.00 -11.33
CA TRP A 159 12.41 -19.45 -11.10
C TRP A 159 11.11 -20.17 -11.44
N ILE A 160 9.96 -19.50 -11.32
CA ILE A 160 8.67 -20.08 -11.70
C ILE A 160 8.53 -20.17 -13.22
N SER A 161 7.78 -21.17 -13.68
CA SER A 161 7.52 -21.36 -15.12
C SER A 161 6.63 -20.24 -15.67
N ASP A 162 6.92 -19.79 -16.89
CA ASP A 162 6.09 -18.85 -17.63
C ASP A 162 4.62 -19.32 -17.76
N GLU A 163 4.37 -20.63 -17.72
CA GLU A 163 3.02 -21.22 -17.78
C GLU A 163 2.14 -20.89 -16.55
N GLU A 164 2.77 -20.51 -15.41
CA GLU A 164 2.05 -20.07 -14.21
C GLU A 164 1.47 -18.65 -14.38
N PHE A 165 1.97 -17.88 -15.34
CA PHE A 165 1.50 -16.53 -15.61
C PHE A 165 0.29 -16.55 -16.53
N LYS A 166 -0.82 -16.00 -16.01
CA LYS A 166 -2.05 -15.85 -16.78
C LYS A 166 -2.10 -14.46 -17.40
N GLU A 167 -2.38 -14.41 -18.69
CA GLU A 167 -2.66 -13.15 -19.39
C GLU A 167 -3.94 -12.51 -18.83
N ILE A 168 -3.84 -11.25 -18.43
CA ILE A 168 -4.95 -10.44 -17.94
C ILE A 168 -4.99 -9.14 -18.72
N GLN A 169 -6.16 -8.86 -19.31
CA GLN A 169 -6.45 -7.59 -19.97
C GLN A 169 -6.99 -6.60 -18.94
N ILE A 170 -6.25 -5.52 -18.70
CA ILE A 170 -6.69 -4.43 -17.82
C ILE A 170 -7.43 -3.40 -18.69
N PRO A 171 -8.76 -3.25 -18.52
CA PRO A 171 -9.52 -2.23 -19.23
C PRO A 171 -9.19 -0.84 -18.68
N GLY A 172 -9.26 0.17 -19.54
CA GLY A 172 -9.02 1.57 -19.19
C GLY A 172 -8.97 2.45 -20.44
N GLU A 173 -8.71 3.75 -20.26
CA GLU A 173 -8.50 4.67 -21.40
C GLU A 173 -7.34 4.22 -22.30
N LYS A 174 -6.33 3.60 -21.67
CA LYS A 174 -5.24 2.89 -22.34
C LYS A 174 -5.27 1.43 -21.87
N PRO A 175 -5.95 0.54 -22.60
CA PRO A 175 -5.95 -0.88 -22.28
C PRO A 175 -4.51 -1.41 -22.28
N ARG A 176 -4.21 -2.32 -21.37
CA ARG A 176 -2.91 -2.98 -21.31
C ARG A 176 -3.06 -4.44 -20.93
N THR A 177 -2.23 -5.26 -21.54
CA THR A 177 -2.04 -6.66 -21.17
C THR A 177 -1.01 -6.75 -20.06
N VAL A 178 -1.28 -7.57 -19.05
CA VAL A 178 -0.31 -7.95 -18.04
C VAL A 178 -0.34 -9.45 -17.83
N TRP A 179 0.75 -10.00 -17.32
CA TRP A 179 0.88 -11.42 -16.99
C TRP A 179 0.95 -11.55 -15.48
N VAL A 180 0.04 -12.35 -14.90
CA VAL A 180 -0.11 -12.46 -13.44
C VAL A 180 0.03 -13.90 -12.97
N ALA A 181 0.99 -14.13 -12.09
CA ALA A 181 1.11 -15.35 -11.30
C ALA A 181 0.66 -15.09 -9.85
N ILE A 182 -0.12 -16.00 -9.27
CA ILE A 182 -0.54 -15.92 -7.87
C ILE A 182 0.14 -17.02 -7.07
N ILE A 183 0.90 -16.63 -6.06
CA ILE A 183 1.66 -17.53 -5.20
C ILE A 183 1.24 -17.39 -3.75
N GLU A 184 1.31 -18.47 -2.98
CA GLU A 184 0.99 -18.46 -1.55
C GLU A 184 2.24 -18.71 -0.74
N VAL A 185 2.74 -17.64 -0.12
CA VAL A 185 4.06 -17.63 0.54
C VAL A 185 4.01 -16.87 1.86
N GLU A 186 5.00 -17.10 2.71
CA GLU A 186 5.18 -16.31 3.93
C GLU A 186 6.25 -15.24 3.68
N ILE A 187 5.98 -13.99 4.05
CA ILE A 187 6.94 -12.90 3.86
C ILE A 187 7.81 -12.81 5.10
N SER A 188 9.13 -12.71 4.93
CA SER A 188 10.04 -12.59 6.08
C SER A 188 9.60 -11.45 7.02
N LYS A 189 9.55 -11.77 8.33
CA LYS A 189 9.11 -10.89 9.43
C LYS A 189 7.60 -10.62 9.51
N LEU A 190 6.78 -11.26 8.69
CA LEU A 190 5.33 -11.25 8.80
C LEU A 190 4.85 -12.67 9.07
N ILE A 191 3.98 -12.83 10.06
CA ILE A 191 3.46 -14.15 10.44
C ILE A 191 2.39 -14.56 9.45
N GLY A 192 2.46 -15.80 8.96
CA GLY A 192 1.40 -16.45 8.19
C GLY A 192 1.51 -16.30 6.68
N GLN A 193 0.82 -17.20 5.98
CA GLN A 193 0.78 -17.23 4.52
C GLN A 193 -0.08 -16.09 3.97
N ARG A 194 0.37 -15.53 2.84
CA ARG A 194 -0.33 -14.49 2.09
C ARG A 194 -0.27 -14.83 0.60
N LYS A 195 -1.29 -14.39 -0.13
CA LYS A 195 -1.30 -14.46 -1.58
C LYS A 195 -0.52 -13.27 -2.13
N ILE A 196 0.45 -13.52 -3.00
CA ILE A 196 1.18 -12.50 -3.74
C ILE A 196 0.85 -12.66 -5.21
N ALA A 197 0.42 -11.57 -5.84
CA ALA A 197 0.34 -11.48 -7.28
C ALA A 197 1.66 -10.89 -7.79
N ILE A 198 2.38 -11.65 -8.61
CA ILE A 198 3.54 -11.16 -9.39
C ILE A 198 2.96 -10.70 -10.72
N VAL A 199 3.13 -9.43 -11.06
CA VAL A 199 2.60 -8.81 -12.28
C VAL A 199 3.75 -8.38 -13.17
N MET A 200 3.70 -8.80 -14.44
CA MET A 200 4.69 -8.49 -15.46
C MET A 200 4.05 -7.80 -16.66
N SER A 201 4.82 -6.92 -17.31
CA SER A 201 4.43 -6.23 -18.54
C SER A 201 4.58 -7.08 -19.81
N ALA A 202 5.19 -8.27 -19.68
CA ALA A 202 5.51 -9.17 -20.78
C ALA A 202 5.26 -10.64 -20.36
N PRO A 203 5.10 -11.56 -21.33
CA PRO A 203 4.87 -12.99 -21.06
C PRO A 203 6.09 -13.70 -20.47
N ALA A 204 7.30 -13.20 -20.72
CA ALA A 204 8.56 -13.74 -20.23
C ALA A 204 9.29 -12.72 -19.37
N PHE A 205 10.05 -13.20 -18.38
CA PHE A 205 10.77 -12.35 -17.43
C PHE A 205 11.84 -11.48 -18.09
N GLU A 206 12.53 -12.03 -19.09
CA GLU A 206 13.61 -11.36 -19.81
C GLU A 206 13.12 -10.13 -20.62
N ASP A 207 11.84 -10.13 -21.00
CA ASP A 207 11.21 -9.09 -21.82
C ASP A 207 10.44 -8.05 -20.98
N ALA A 208 10.38 -8.22 -19.66
CA ALA A 208 9.62 -7.34 -18.78
C ALA A 208 10.45 -6.10 -18.36
N GLU A 209 9.99 -4.91 -18.76
CA GLU A 209 10.63 -3.64 -18.36
C GLU A 209 10.30 -3.25 -16.91
N ASP A 210 9.15 -3.68 -16.38
CA ASP A 210 8.68 -3.40 -15.01
C ASP A 210 8.01 -4.65 -14.38
N ILE A 211 8.39 -4.96 -13.13
CA ILE A 211 7.79 -6.03 -12.31
C ILE A 211 7.12 -5.36 -11.10
N ASP A 212 5.80 -5.44 -11.03
CA ASP A 212 4.99 -4.92 -9.91
C ASP A 212 4.46 -6.09 -9.07
N GLU A 213 4.87 -6.16 -7.81
CA GLU A 213 4.51 -7.24 -6.90
C GLU A 213 3.44 -6.75 -5.92
N ARG A 214 2.22 -7.31 -6.00
CA ARG A 214 1.08 -6.88 -5.18
C ARG A 214 0.52 -8.02 -4.34
N PRO A 215 0.73 -8.05 -3.01
CA PRO A 215 0.07 -8.98 -2.11
C PRO A 215 -1.42 -8.67 -1.95
N CYS A 216 -2.23 -9.72 -1.97
CA CYS A 216 -3.62 -9.71 -1.55
C CYS A 216 -3.71 -10.30 -0.13
N GLY A 217 -3.94 -9.46 0.87
CA GLY A 217 -4.26 -9.90 2.23
C GLY A 217 -5.73 -10.29 2.33
N GLY A 218 -6.02 -11.55 2.66
CA GLY A 218 -7.36 -12.05 2.96
C GLY A 218 -7.72 -13.33 2.21
N CYS A 219 -8.26 -14.31 2.94
CA CYS A 219 -8.83 -15.54 2.38
C CYS A 219 -9.93 -15.16 1.38
N LEU A 220 -9.63 -15.24 0.09
CA LEU A 220 -10.62 -15.36 -0.98
C LEU A 220 -11.27 -16.73 -0.79
N ARG A 221 -12.40 -16.75 -0.08
CA ARG A 221 -13.44 -17.76 -0.21
C ARG A 221 -14.57 -17.15 -1.02
#